data_AF-A0A2N8SUC5-F1
#
_entry.id   AF-A0A2N8SUC5-F1
#
_cell.length_a   1.000
_cell.length_b   1.000
_cell.length_c   1.000
_cell.angle_alpha   90.00
_cell.angle_beta   90.00
_cell.angle_gamma   90.00
#
_symmetry.space_group_name_H-M   'P 1'
#
loop_
_entity.id
_entity.type
_entity.pdbx_description
1 polymer ?
#
loop_
_entity_poly.entity_id
_entity_poly.type
_entity_poly.pdbx_seq_one_letter_code
_entity_poly.pdbx_strand_id
1 'polypeptide(L)'
;MNRTAARRQLKLDGRCYLLYIAAPVLVSGQLPQLAGRFGEPLALPLFLVGLAALFLNLPRFTAYKHALIATENGLDTAAEASAWAALRTVRLRALQTAALPAWLAALGAPLGLEPVAQVLLVSGSLVLLLLYRIPRQLQ
;
A
#
# COMPACT_ATOMS: atom_id res chain seq x y z
N MET A 1 4.90 -4.91 24.77
CA MET A 1 4.70 -3.58 24.14
C MET A 1 3.35 -3.06 24.60
N ASN A 2 3.26 -1.84 25.16
CA ASN A 2 1.97 -1.32 25.67
C ASN A 2 1.01 -0.97 24.52
N ARG A 3 -0.30 -1.15 24.74
CA ARG A 3 -1.38 -0.91 23.74
C ARG A 3 -1.25 0.46 23.06
N THR A 4 -0.97 1.51 23.83
CA THR A 4 -0.77 2.88 23.31
C THR A 4 0.42 3.00 22.37
N ALA A 5 1.54 2.32 22.68
CA ALA A 5 2.73 2.30 21.83
C ALA A 5 2.45 1.55 20.52
N ALA A 6 1.75 0.41 20.58
CA ALA A 6 1.33 -0.35 19.40
C ALA A 6 0.47 0.50 18.45
N ARG A 7 -0.53 1.20 19.00
CA ARG A 7 -1.42 2.10 18.25
C ARG A 7 -0.65 3.26 17.62
N ARG A 8 0.27 3.89 18.35
CA ARG A 8 1.13 4.96 17.83
C ARG A 8 1.98 4.48 16.67
N GLN A 9 2.62 3.32 16.82
CA GLN A 9 3.45 2.71 15.78
C GLN A 9 2.64 2.48 14.50
N LEU A 10 1.44 1.92 14.61
CA LEU A 10 0.58 1.64 13.45
C LEU A 10 0.10 2.92 12.74
N LYS A 11 -0.15 4.00 13.48
CA LYS A 11 -0.45 5.31 12.89
C LYS A 11 0.75 5.87 12.13
N LEU A 12 1.95 5.78 12.71
CA LEU A 12 3.19 6.22 12.08
C LEU A 12 3.47 5.41 10.81
N ASP A 13 3.39 4.08 10.88
CA ASP A 13 3.54 3.20 9.73
C ASP A 13 2.56 3.61 8.60
N GLY A 14 1.29 3.89 8.94
CA GLY A 14 0.31 4.36 7.95
C GLY A 14 0.68 5.68 7.28
N ARG A 15 1.20 6.66 8.04
CA ARG A 15 1.69 7.93 7.48
C ARG A 15 2.94 7.74 6.63
N CYS A 16 3.87 6.89 7.05
CA CYS A 16 5.05 6.55 6.27
C CYS A 16 4.66 5.89 4.94
N TYR A 17 3.67 4.99 4.94
CA TYR A 17 3.20 4.37 3.70
C TYR A 17 2.44 5.32 2.79
N LEU A 18 1.70 6.28 3.34
CA LEU A 18 1.11 7.36 2.54
C LEU A 18 2.20 8.12 1.78
N LEU A 19 3.28 8.51 2.48
CA LEU A 19 4.43 9.15 1.84
C LEU A 19 5.13 8.22 0.85
N TYR A 20 5.27 6.94 1.17
CA TYR A 20 5.88 5.94 0.29
C TYR A 20 5.09 5.72 -1.02
N ILE A 21 3.76 5.91 -1.00
CA ILE A 21 2.90 5.84 -2.18
C ILE A 21 2.97 7.15 -2.98
N ALA A 22 2.93 8.30 -2.30
CA ALA A 22 2.84 9.60 -2.95
C ALA A 22 4.18 10.12 -3.48
N ALA A 23 5.27 9.96 -2.73
CA ALA A 23 6.57 10.54 -3.05
C ALA A 23 7.12 10.10 -4.42
N PRO A 24 7.08 8.80 -4.81
CA PRO A 24 7.63 8.38 -6.10
C PRO A 24 6.95 9.06 -7.28
N VAL A 25 5.62 9.21 -7.22
CA VAL A 25 4.82 9.80 -8.29
C VAL A 25 5.06 11.31 -8.40
N LEU A 26 5.16 11.99 -7.25
CA LEU A 26 5.45 13.41 -7.21
C LEU A 26 6.86 13.72 -7.76
N VAL A 27 7.83 12.85 -7.47
CA VAL A 27 9.20 12.97 -7.98
C VAL A 27 9.26 12.63 -9.46
N SER A 28 8.61 11.56 -9.90
CA SER A 28 8.65 11.13 -11.30
C SER A 28 7.99 12.13 -12.25
N GLY A 29 6.98 12.87 -11.79
CA GLY A 29 6.36 13.95 -12.57
C GLY A 29 7.29 15.14 -12.86
N GLN A 30 8.43 15.24 -12.17
CA GLN A 30 9.45 16.27 -12.41
C GLN A 30 10.56 15.80 -13.37
N LEU A 31 10.59 14.51 -13.71
CA LEU A 31 11.62 13.96 -14.59
C LEU A 31 11.33 14.31 -16.05
N PRO A 32 12.37 14.59 -16.86
CA PRO A 32 12.18 14.75 -18.30
C PRO A 32 11.62 13.46 -18.89
N GLN A 33 10.72 13.60 -19.87
CA GLN A 33 10.18 12.44 -20.57
C GLN A 33 11.32 11.75 -21.32
N LEU A 34 11.53 10.47 -21.01
CA LEU A 34 12.46 9.57 -21.69
C LEU A 34 11.79 8.90 -22.90
N ALA A 35 10.56 9.30 -23.22
CA ALA A 35 9.74 8.77 -24.30
C ALA A 35 10.36 9.07 -25.67
N GLY A 36 11.25 8.16 -26.10
CA GLY A 36 11.63 7.95 -27.48
C GLY A 36 10.95 6.70 -28.05
N ARG A 37 11.60 6.01 -29.01
CA ARG A 37 11.08 4.83 -29.75
C ARG A 37 10.60 3.64 -28.89
N PHE A 38 10.94 3.60 -27.59
CA PHE A 38 10.63 2.50 -26.67
C PHE A 38 9.57 2.83 -25.60
N GLY A 39 9.14 4.10 -25.48
CA GLY A 39 8.23 4.54 -24.40
C GLY A 39 6.78 4.07 -24.61
N GLU A 40 6.20 4.42 -25.77
CA GLU A 40 4.81 4.08 -26.10
C GLU A 40 4.46 2.57 -26.02
N PRO A 41 5.28 1.63 -26.55
CA PRO A 41 4.92 0.21 -26.49
C PRO A 41 4.98 -0.36 -25.06
N LEU A 42 5.70 0.29 -24.14
CA LEU A 42 5.88 -0.20 -22.76
C LEU A 42 4.85 0.38 -21.78
N ALA A 43 4.25 1.53 -22.11
CA ALA A 43 3.24 2.19 -21.28
C ALA A 43 2.04 1.28 -20.98
N LEU A 44 1.48 0.63 -22.02
CA LEU A 44 0.31 -0.24 -21.87
C LEU A 44 0.62 -1.51 -21.03
N PRO A 45 1.68 -2.30 -21.30
CA PRO A 45 2.07 -3.41 -20.45
C PRO A 45 2.29 -3.01 -18.99
N LEU A 46 2.95 -1.87 -18.76
CA LEU A 46 3.23 -1.39 -17.41
C LEU A 46 1.93 -1.03 -16.66
N PHE A 47 0.99 -0.40 -17.35
CA PHE A 47 -0.35 -0.15 -16.82
C PHE A 47 -1.07 -1.43 -16.45
N LEU A 48 -1.09 -2.43 -17.34
CA LEU A 48 -1.74 -3.72 -17.09
C LEU A 48 -1.11 -4.46 -15.90
N VAL A 49 0.22 -4.45 -15.78
CA VAL A 49 0.92 -5.01 -14.61
C VAL A 49 0.57 -4.24 -13.34
N GLY A 50 0.47 -2.91 -13.41
CA GLY A 50 0.02 -2.06 -12.30
C GLY A 50 -1.40 -2.40 -11.84
N LEU A 51 -2.31 -2.61 -12.79
CA LEU A 51 -3.68 -2.99 -12.51
C LEU A 51 -3.75 -4.40 -11.91
N ALA A 52 -3.02 -5.36 -12.47
CA ALA A 52 -2.92 -6.73 -11.97
C ALA A 52 -2.36 -6.77 -10.53
N ALA A 53 -1.43 -5.87 -10.18
CA ALA A 53 -0.86 -5.78 -8.84
C ALA A 53 -1.90 -5.44 -7.76
N LEU A 54 -3.01 -4.79 -8.11
CA LEU A 54 -4.12 -4.56 -7.17
C LEU A 54 -4.70 -5.88 -6.66
N PHE A 55 -4.86 -6.87 -7.54
CA PHE A 55 -5.46 -8.18 -7.21
C PHE A 55 -4.59 -9.03 -6.28
N LEU A 56 -3.27 -8.76 -6.23
CA LEU A 56 -2.37 -9.40 -5.26
C LEU A 56 -2.74 -9.08 -3.80
N ASN A 57 -3.57 -8.05 -3.57
CA ASN A 57 -4.04 -7.68 -2.24
C ASN A 57 -5.26 -8.48 -1.76
N LEU A 58 -5.95 -9.23 -2.64
CA LEU A 58 -7.10 -10.07 -2.26
C LEU A 58 -6.77 -11.08 -1.15
N PRO A 59 -5.81 -12.00 -1.32
CA PRO A 59 -5.47 -12.96 -0.26
C PRO A 59 -4.87 -12.27 0.98
N ARG A 60 -4.16 -11.15 0.79
CA ARG A 60 -3.56 -10.37 1.88
C ARG A 60 -4.60 -9.66 2.73
N PHE A 61 -5.68 -9.19 2.12
CA PHE A 61 -6.81 -8.61 2.84
C PHE A 61 -7.50 -9.65 3.72
N THR A 62 -7.67 -10.87 3.23
CA THR A 62 -8.18 -11.99 4.05
C THR A 62 -7.25 -12.29 5.24
N ALA A 63 -5.94 -12.36 5.03
CA ALA A 63 -4.97 -12.53 6.11
C ALA A 63 -5.02 -11.38 7.14
N TYR A 64 -5.16 -10.13 6.67
CA TYR A 64 -5.31 -8.96 7.53
C TYR A 64 -6.58 -9.03 8.39
N LYS A 65 -7.72 -9.45 7.82
CA LYS A 65 -8.96 -9.67 8.59
C LYS A 65 -8.78 -10.72 9.69
N HIS A 66 -8.14 -11.84 9.39
CA HIS A 66 -7.87 -12.86 10.41
C HIS A 66 -6.95 -12.34 11.51
N ALA A 67 -5.91 -11.58 11.15
CA ALA A 67 -5.02 -10.96 12.14
C ALA A 67 -5.75 -9.93 13.02
N LEU A 68 -6.71 -9.20 12.45
CA LEU A 68 -7.61 -8.31 13.17
C LEU A 68 -8.41 -9.04 14.25
N ILE A 69 -9.12 -10.10 13.85
CA ILE A 69 -9.92 -10.93 14.77
C ILE A 69 -9.04 -11.57 15.85
N ALA A 70 -7.87 -12.09 15.47
CA ALA A 70 -6.92 -12.66 16.42
C ALA A 70 -6.39 -11.62 17.43
N THR A 71 -6.23 -10.36 16.99
CA THR A 71 -5.82 -9.27 17.89
C THR A 71 -6.93 -8.91 18.86
N GLU A 72 -8.18 -8.86 18.40
CA GLU A 72 -9.35 -8.62 19.24
C GLU A 72 -9.53 -9.72 20.30
N ASN A 73 -9.43 -10.98 19.91
CA ASN A 73 -9.51 -12.13 20.83
C ASN A 73 -8.37 -12.17 21.85
N GLY A 74 -7.23 -11.56 21.54
CA GLY A 74 -6.05 -11.52 22.39
C GLY A 74 -6.00 -10.35 23.37
N LEU A 75 -6.95 -9.41 23.31
CA LEU A 75 -6.98 -8.24 24.19
C LEU A 75 -7.14 -8.66 25.66
N ASP A 76 -6.44 -7.94 26.56
CA ASP A 76 -6.48 -8.15 28.02
C ASP A 76 -5.97 -9.54 28.46
N THR A 77 -5.30 -10.27 27.56
CA THR A 77 -4.61 -11.52 27.85
C THR A 77 -3.09 -11.35 27.83
N ALA A 78 -2.36 -12.33 28.34
CA ALA A 78 -0.90 -12.37 28.23
C ALA A 78 -0.39 -12.39 26.76
N ALA A 79 -1.25 -12.77 25.80
CA ALA A 79 -0.93 -12.83 24.38
C ALA A 79 -1.14 -11.49 23.63
N GLU A 80 -1.61 -10.43 24.29
CA GLU A 80 -1.95 -9.16 23.62
C GLU A 80 -0.74 -8.58 22.85
N ALA A 81 0.44 -8.58 23.47
CA ALA A 81 1.64 -7.98 22.87
C ALA A 81 2.07 -8.70 21.58
N SER A 82 1.96 -10.03 21.53
CA SER A 82 2.30 -10.82 20.35
C SER A 82 1.25 -10.66 19.25
N ALA A 83 -0.04 -10.53 19.61
CA ALA A 83 -1.12 -10.32 18.66
C ALA A 83 -0.98 -8.97 17.92
N TRP A 84 -0.65 -7.88 18.63
CA TRP A 84 -0.35 -6.58 18.00
C TRP A 84 0.86 -6.63 17.06
N ALA A 85 1.91 -7.37 17.42
CA ALA A 85 3.09 -7.52 16.58
C ALA A 85 2.80 -8.32 15.29
N ALA A 86 1.98 -9.38 15.40
CA ALA A 86 1.52 -10.16 14.26
C ALA A 86 0.66 -9.29 13.32
N LEU A 87 -0.30 -8.53 13.86
CA LEU A 87 -1.13 -7.61 13.09
C LEU A 87 -0.29 -6.58 12.33
N ARG A 88 0.70 -5.98 13.00
CA ARG A 88 1.62 -5.03 12.35
C ARG A 88 2.35 -5.69 11.19
N THR A 89 2.88 -6.89 11.37
CA THR A 89 3.65 -7.60 10.34
C THR A 89 2.80 -7.93 9.12
N VAL A 90 1.59 -8.47 9.34
CA VAL A 90 0.64 -8.77 8.27
C VAL A 90 0.24 -7.50 7.52
N ARG A 91 -0.06 -6.42 8.25
CA ARG A 91 -0.42 -5.13 7.66
C ARG A 91 0.71 -4.54 6.84
N LEU A 92 1.95 -4.53 7.34
CA LEU A 92 3.11 -3.99 6.61
C LEU A 92 3.34 -4.74 5.29
N ARG A 93 3.27 -6.08 5.30
CA ARG A 93 3.38 -6.88 4.07
C ARG A 93 2.28 -6.57 3.06
N ALA A 94 1.06 -6.30 3.53
CA ALA A 94 -0.04 -5.91 2.66
C ALA A 94 0.13 -4.49 2.10
N LEU A 95 0.63 -3.56 2.91
CA LEU A 95 0.91 -2.19 2.47
C LEU A 95 2.03 -2.11 1.41
N GLN A 96 3.04 -2.99 1.50
CA GLN A 96 4.08 -3.09 0.46
C GLN A 96 3.48 -3.41 -0.90
N THR A 97 2.55 -4.37 -0.96
CA THR A 97 1.90 -4.74 -2.21
C THR A 97 0.82 -3.76 -2.64
N ALA A 98 0.20 -3.07 -1.69
CA ALA A 98 -0.70 -1.96 -1.99
C ALA A 98 0.02 -0.78 -2.65
N ALA A 99 1.32 -0.58 -2.40
CA ALA A 99 2.09 0.49 -3.00
C ALA A 99 2.57 0.19 -4.43
N LEU A 100 2.61 -1.09 -4.85
CA LEU A 100 3.14 -1.48 -6.18
C LEU A 100 2.48 -0.73 -7.36
N PRO A 101 1.14 -0.59 -7.44
CA PRO A 101 0.50 0.17 -8.51
C PRO A 101 1.03 1.62 -8.63
N ALA A 102 1.14 2.34 -7.51
CA ALA A 102 1.69 3.70 -7.50
C ALA A 102 3.17 3.76 -7.91
N TRP A 103 3.97 2.77 -7.51
CA TRP A 103 5.36 2.69 -7.96
C TRP A 103 5.47 2.41 -9.47
N LEU A 104 4.60 1.55 -10.00
CA LEU A 104 4.53 1.30 -11.45
C LEU A 104 4.06 2.54 -12.21
N ALA A 105 3.12 3.32 -11.65
CA ALA A 105 2.75 4.62 -12.20
C ALA A 105 3.92 5.60 -12.24
N ALA A 106 4.69 5.69 -11.14
CA ALA A 106 5.86 6.56 -11.05
C ALA A 106 6.95 6.17 -12.06
N LEU A 107 7.23 4.88 -12.19
CA LEU A 107 8.17 4.37 -13.20
C LEU A 107 7.65 4.59 -14.63
N GLY A 108 6.34 4.55 -14.82
CA GLY A 108 5.70 4.76 -16.12
C GLY A 108 5.67 6.21 -16.58
N ALA A 109 5.66 7.18 -15.66
CA ALA A 109 5.59 8.59 -15.99
C ALA A 109 6.67 9.05 -16.99
N PRO A 110 7.98 8.79 -16.80
CA PRO A 110 8.99 9.14 -17.79
C PRO A 110 8.94 8.27 -19.06
N LEU A 111 8.25 7.13 -19.03
CA LEU A 111 8.12 6.19 -20.15
C LEU A 111 6.93 6.51 -21.07
N GLY A 112 6.19 7.59 -20.81
CA GLY A 112 5.02 7.96 -21.61
C GLY A 112 3.71 7.31 -21.14
N LEU A 113 3.64 6.86 -19.89
CA LEU A 113 2.36 6.42 -19.31
C LEU A 113 1.40 7.61 -19.19
N GLU A 114 0.21 7.47 -19.76
CA GLU A 114 -0.82 8.51 -19.72
C GLU A 114 -1.10 9.01 -18.29
N PRO A 115 -1.24 10.33 -18.06
CA PRO A 115 -1.53 10.87 -16.73
C PRO A 115 -2.78 10.28 -16.09
N VAL A 116 -3.82 9.99 -16.88
CA VAL A 116 -5.05 9.34 -16.40
C VAL A 116 -4.76 7.96 -15.84
N ALA A 117 -3.92 7.17 -16.52
CA ALA A 117 -3.51 5.85 -16.07
C ALA A 117 -2.68 5.92 -14.77
N GLN A 118 -1.79 6.92 -14.66
CA GLN A 118 -1.03 7.17 -13.43
C GLN A 118 -1.98 7.46 -12.24
N VAL A 119 -2.92 8.39 -12.42
CA VAL A 119 -3.91 8.75 -11.40
C VAL A 119 -4.73 7.53 -10.97
N LEU A 120 -5.13 6.68 -11.90
CA LEU A 120 -5.90 5.47 -11.61
C LEU A 120 -5.10 4.48 -10.75
N LEU A 121 -3.84 4.22 -11.08
CA LEU A 121 -2.98 3.32 -10.30
C LEU A 121 -2.69 3.88 -8.89
N VAL A 122 -2.40 5.17 -8.79
CA VAL A 122 -2.15 5.83 -7.51
C VAL A 122 -3.40 5.83 -6.63
N SER A 123 -4.56 6.15 -7.19
CA SER A 123 -5.83 6.09 -6.47
C SER A 123 -6.13 4.66 -6.01
N GLY A 124 -5.86 3.64 -6.82
CA GLY A 124 -5.95 2.24 -6.41
C GLY A 124 -5.09 1.91 -5.19
N SER A 125 -3.82 2.35 -5.20
CA SER A 125 -2.92 2.23 -4.04
C SER A 125 -3.44 2.97 -2.80
N LEU A 126 -4.00 4.17 -2.95
CA LEU A 126 -4.58 4.94 -1.85
C LEU A 126 -5.84 4.28 -1.29
N VAL A 127 -6.72 3.75 -2.14
CA VAL A 127 -7.90 2.99 -1.72
C VAL A 127 -7.47 1.75 -0.92
N LEU A 128 -6.44 1.03 -1.36
CA LEU A 128 -5.89 -0.09 -0.60
C LEU A 128 -5.28 0.35 0.74
N LEU A 129 -4.58 1.49 0.80
CA LEU A 129 -4.10 2.05 2.06
C LEU A 129 -5.26 2.33 3.04
N LEU A 130 -6.38 2.86 2.53
CA LEU A 130 -7.59 3.07 3.32
C LEU A 130 -8.24 1.75 3.75
N LEU A 131 -8.21 0.73 2.90
CA LEU A 131 -8.72 -0.62 3.20
C LEU A 131 -7.95 -1.27 4.37
N TYR A 132 -6.65 -1.02 4.47
CA TYR A 132 -5.80 -1.46 5.58
C TYR A 132 -5.77 -0.50 6.78
N ARG A 133 -6.75 0.40 6.87
CA ARG A 133 -6.95 1.24 8.07
C ARG A 133 -7.45 0.38 9.23
N ILE A 134 -6.97 0.70 10.43
CA ILE A 134 -7.38 0.00 11.65
C ILE A 134 -8.81 0.43 12.00
N PRO A 135 -9.75 -0.52 12.15
CA PRO A 135 -11.13 -0.24 12.51
C PRO A 135 -11.24 0.35 13.92
N ARG A 136 -12.33 1.09 14.16
CA ARG A 136 -12.58 1.77 15.44
C ARG A 136 -12.66 0.82 16.63
N GLN A 137 -13.00 -0.45 16.40
CA GLN A 137 -13.06 -1.50 17.42
C GLN A 137 -11.72 -1.72 18.15
N LEU A 138 -10.60 -1.48 17.45
CA LEU A 138 -9.25 -1.58 18.02
C LEU A 138 -8.65 -0.20 18.40
N GLN A 139 -9.37 0.91 18.15
CA GLN A 139 -8.90 2.28 18.43
C GLN A 139 -9.08 2.67 19.91
#